data_AF-A0A093IY62-F1
#
_entry.id   AF-A0A093IY62-F1
#
_cell.length_a   1.000
_cell.length_b   1.000
_cell.length_c   1.000
_cell.angle_alpha   90.00
_cell.angle_beta   90.00
_cell.angle_gamma   90.00
#
_symmetry.space_group_name_H-M   'P 1'
#
loop_
_entity.id
_entity.type
_entity.pdbx_description
1 polymer ?
#
loop_
_entity_poly.entity_id
_entity_poly.type
_entity_poly.pdbx_seq_one_letter_code
_entity_poly.pdbx_strand_id
1 'polypeptide(L)'
;SITDLNNWRQAAGNYRDNPEKTARAFEMLIKTQDPDWSDLDAMMGVVFDSTDLDMIKRAIRNHVQGQISTGVLQGAVEDHFPLDKLAWDPNISASRARLERYRPLILFGIRATFPKAINWSKLDEIKQDRKENPTDFLN
;
A
#
# COMPACT_ATOMS: atom_id res chain seq x y z
N SER A 1 -7.57 17.93 -4.39
CA SER A 1 -6.88 19.12 -3.85
C SER A 1 -5.97 18.73 -2.68
N ILE A 2 -4.95 19.53 -2.34
CA ILE A 2 -4.12 19.34 -1.13
C ILE A 2 -5.00 19.31 0.13
N THR A 3 -6.10 20.06 0.13
CA THR A 3 -7.11 20.04 1.20
C THR A 3 -7.77 18.67 1.35
N ASP A 4 -8.07 17.99 0.24
CA ASP A 4 -8.68 16.65 0.27
C ASP A 4 -7.68 15.61 0.79
N LEU A 5 -6.40 15.74 0.43
CA LEU A 5 -5.32 14.89 0.93
C LEU A 5 -5.07 15.08 2.42
N ASN A 6 -5.11 16.33 2.93
CA ASN A 6 -4.96 16.61 4.35
C ASN A 6 -6.14 16.08 5.19
N ASN A 7 -7.37 16.29 4.70
CA ASN A 7 -8.57 15.75 5.34
C ASN A 7 -8.55 14.22 5.36
N TRP A 8 -8.11 13.60 4.27
CA TRP A 8 -7.94 12.17 4.19
C TRP A 8 -6.85 11.65 5.13
N ARG A 9 -5.68 12.31 5.21
CA ARG A 9 -4.61 11.94 6.15
C ARG A 9 -5.12 11.96 7.60
N GLN A 10 -5.93 12.96 7.96
CA GLN A 10 -6.55 13.02 9.27
C GLN A 10 -7.55 11.88 9.50
N ALA A 11 -8.35 11.52 8.49
CA ALA A 11 -9.29 10.40 8.55
C ALA A 11 -8.60 9.03 8.66
N ALA A 12 -7.54 8.80 7.88
CA ALA A 12 -6.70 7.62 7.96
C ALA A 12 -6.06 7.48 9.34
N GLY A 13 -5.68 8.61 9.94
CA GLY A 13 -4.95 8.67 11.20
C GLY A 13 -3.51 8.19 11.02
N ASN A 14 -2.82 7.96 12.14
CA ASN A 14 -1.52 7.32 12.08
C ASN A 14 -1.71 5.83 11.75
N TYR A 15 -1.25 5.43 10.56
CA TYR A 15 -1.44 4.05 10.11
C TYR A 15 -0.73 3.03 11.01
N ARG A 16 0.36 3.44 11.69
CA ARG A 16 1.10 2.58 12.64
C ARG A 16 0.27 2.21 13.86
N ASP A 17 -0.60 3.13 14.30
CA ASP A 17 -1.49 2.91 15.45
C ASP A 17 -2.66 1.99 15.08
N ASN A 18 -3.19 2.11 13.86
CA ASN A 18 -4.30 1.29 13.40
C ASN A 18 -4.28 1.09 11.87
N PRO A 19 -3.56 0.07 11.39
CA PRO A 19 -3.45 -0.21 9.96
C PRO A 19 -4.79 -0.53 9.30
N GLU A 20 -5.71 -1.18 10.04
CA GLU A 20 -7.04 -1.50 9.53
C GLU A 20 -7.90 -0.25 9.32
N LYS A 21 -7.81 0.73 10.24
CA LYS A 21 -8.50 2.01 10.06
C LYS A 21 -8.00 2.73 8.80
N THR A 22 -6.69 2.73 8.59
CA THR A 22 -6.09 3.30 7.37
C THR A 22 -6.55 2.56 6.12
N ALA A 23 -6.53 1.23 6.12
CA ALA A 23 -6.99 0.41 5.00
C ALA A 23 -8.48 0.67 4.66
N ARG A 24 -9.34 0.81 5.68
CA ARG A 24 -10.76 1.15 5.49
C ARG A 24 -10.97 2.57 4.94
N ALA A 25 -10.18 3.54 5.41
CA ALA A 25 -10.21 4.90 4.88
C ALA A 25 -9.79 4.91 3.40
N PHE A 26 -8.76 4.15 3.03
CA PHE A 26 -8.31 3.98 1.66
C PHE A 26 -9.39 3.31 0.79
N GLU A 27 -10.04 2.26 1.30
CA GLU A 27 -11.12 1.56 0.61
C GLU A 27 -12.33 2.47 0.36
N MET A 28 -12.73 3.27 1.35
CA MET A 28 -13.81 4.23 1.23
C MET A 28 -13.47 5.33 0.19
N LEU A 29 -12.23 5.81 0.18
CA LEU A 29 -11.80 6.80 -0.79
C LEU A 29 -11.85 6.23 -2.21
N ILE A 30 -11.29 5.04 -2.44
CA ILE A 30 -11.34 4.38 -3.76
C ILE A 30 -12.79 4.31 -4.26
N LYS A 31 -13.73 3.91 -3.39
CA LYS A 31 -15.14 3.76 -3.75
C LYS A 31 -15.86 5.07 -4.03
N THR A 32 -15.47 6.16 -3.37
CA THR A 32 -16.21 7.44 -3.42
C THR A 32 -15.62 8.43 -4.42
N GLN A 33 -14.31 8.38 -4.66
CA GLN A 33 -13.59 9.37 -5.47
C GLN A 33 -13.10 8.82 -6.81
N ASP A 34 -13.18 7.50 -7.06
CA ASP A 34 -12.71 6.85 -8.29
C ASP A 34 -11.28 7.29 -8.68
N PRO A 35 -10.31 7.30 -7.73
CA PRO A 35 -9.01 7.95 -7.93
C PRO A 35 -8.22 7.31 -9.07
N ASP A 36 -7.51 8.13 -9.83
CA ASP A 36 -6.59 7.66 -10.84
C ASP A 36 -5.25 7.20 -10.22
N TRP A 37 -4.31 6.78 -11.07
CA TRP A 37 -3.01 6.30 -10.59
C TRP A 37 -2.21 7.40 -9.85
N SER A 38 -2.26 8.64 -10.35
CA SER A 38 -1.51 9.76 -9.76
C SER A 38 -2.09 10.15 -8.41
N ASP A 39 -3.42 10.12 -8.28
CA ASP A 39 -4.10 10.32 -7.00
C ASP A 39 -3.69 9.25 -5.97
N LEU A 40 -3.67 7.98 -6.38
CA LEU A 40 -3.28 6.86 -5.52
C LEU A 40 -1.82 6.95 -5.08
N ASP A 41 -0.89 7.30 -5.98
CA ASP A 41 0.53 7.48 -5.68
C ASP A 41 0.75 8.64 -4.69
N ALA A 42 0.07 9.77 -4.90
CA ALA A 42 0.12 10.90 -3.98
C ALA A 42 -0.44 10.57 -2.59
N MET A 43 -1.58 9.88 -2.52
CA MET A 43 -2.18 9.43 -1.25
C MET A 43 -1.24 8.49 -0.50
N MET A 44 -0.67 7.51 -1.20
CA MET A 44 0.29 6.58 -0.62
C MET A 44 1.53 7.31 -0.08
N GLY A 45 2.08 8.26 -0.83
CA GLY A 45 3.24 9.08 -0.41
C GLY A 45 2.96 10.03 0.77
N VAL A 46 1.70 10.36 1.04
CA VAL A 46 1.32 11.20 2.19
C VAL A 46 1.20 10.39 3.48
N VAL A 47 0.83 9.11 3.40
CA VAL A 47 0.56 8.27 4.58
C VAL A 47 1.71 7.36 4.95
N PHE A 48 2.40 6.79 3.97
CA PHE A 48 3.45 5.80 4.18
C PHE A 48 4.82 6.41 3.91
N ASP A 49 5.83 6.02 4.68
CA ASP A 49 7.20 6.40 4.34
C ASP A 49 7.75 5.53 3.19
N SER A 50 8.95 5.85 2.69
CA SER A 50 9.54 5.11 1.57
C SER A 50 9.74 3.62 1.85
N THR A 51 10.06 3.25 3.09
CA THR A 51 10.28 1.85 3.49
C THR A 51 8.96 1.08 3.46
N ASP A 52 7.93 1.68 4.04
CA ASP A 52 6.57 1.14 4.05
C ASP A 52 6.04 0.94 2.63
N LEU A 53 6.24 1.95 1.76
CA LEU A 53 5.84 1.89 0.36
C LEU A 53 6.53 0.77 -0.40
N ASP A 54 7.83 0.57 -0.18
CA ASP A 54 8.57 -0.51 -0.80
C ASP A 54 8.07 -1.88 -0.31
N MET A 55 7.75 -2.01 0.98
CA MET A 55 7.15 -3.23 1.53
C MET A 55 5.76 -3.51 0.95
N ILE A 56 4.90 -2.50 0.83
CA ILE A 56 3.59 -2.59 0.19
C ILE A 56 3.74 -3.05 -1.27
N LYS A 57 4.58 -2.37 -2.06
CA LYS A 57 4.83 -2.70 -3.47
C LYS A 57 5.34 -4.14 -3.61
N ARG A 58 6.25 -4.57 -2.74
CA ARG A 58 6.77 -5.95 -2.74
C ARG A 58 5.70 -6.98 -2.40
N ALA A 59 4.88 -6.72 -1.37
CA ALA A 59 3.78 -7.61 -0.99
C ALA A 59 2.80 -7.82 -2.14
N ILE A 60 2.45 -6.74 -2.84
CA ILE A 60 1.57 -6.79 -4.01
C ILE A 60 2.17 -7.62 -5.13
N ARG A 61 3.42 -7.34 -5.51
CA ARG A 61 4.10 -8.07 -6.61
C ARG A 61 4.25 -9.54 -6.31
N ASN A 62 4.58 -9.91 -5.07
CA ASN A 62 4.63 -11.31 -4.64
C ASN A 62 3.26 -11.99 -4.77
N HIS A 63 2.18 -11.30 -4.40
CA HIS A 63 0.84 -11.82 -4.52
C HIS A 63 0.41 -12.01 -5.99
N VAL A 64 0.68 -11.02 -6.85
CA VAL A 64 0.44 -11.12 -8.29
C VAL A 64 1.25 -12.26 -8.90
N GLN A 65 2.55 -12.36 -8.56
CA GLN A 65 3.41 -13.44 -9.02
C GLN A 65 2.89 -14.81 -8.59
N GLY A 66 2.42 -14.94 -7.35
CA GLY A 66 1.81 -16.17 -6.85
C GLY A 66 0.56 -16.56 -7.64
N GLN A 67 -0.31 -15.58 -7.96
CA GLN A 67 -1.50 -15.82 -8.79
C GLN A 67 -1.15 -16.18 -10.24
N ILE A 68 -0.08 -15.63 -10.81
CA ILE A 68 0.41 -16.03 -12.14
C ILE A 68 0.90 -17.47 -12.10
N SER A 69 1.70 -17.83 -11.10
CA SER A 69 2.26 -19.18 -10.96
C SER A 69 1.19 -20.26 -10.75
N THR A 70 0.04 -19.91 -10.16
CA THR A 70 -1.11 -20.83 -9.99
C THR A 70 -2.09 -20.80 -11.16
N GLY A 71 -1.84 -19.97 -12.19
CA GLY A 71 -2.70 -19.85 -13.37
C GLY A 71 -3.97 -19.02 -13.15
N VAL A 72 -4.13 -18.35 -12.00
CA VAL A 72 -5.26 -17.45 -11.71
C VAL A 72 -5.16 -16.17 -12.53
N LEU A 73 -3.96 -15.63 -12.67
CA LEU A 73 -3.67 -14.49 -13.54
C LEU A 73 -2.80 -14.94 -14.72
N GLN A 74 -2.91 -14.23 -15.84
CA GLN A 74 -2.06 -14.42 -17.01
C GLN A 74 -1.23 -13.16 -17.30
N GLY A 75 -0.14 -13.32 -18.02
CA GLY A 75 0.80 -12.23 -18.34
C GLY A 75 1.91 -12.09 -17.31
N ALA A 76 2.59 -10.95 -17.34
CA ALA A 76 3.69 -10.60 -16.43
C ALA A 76 3.18 -9.80 -15.23
N VAL A 77 3.96 -9.76 -14.15
CA VAL A 77 3.65 -8.93 -12.97
C VAL A 77 3.45 -7.46 -13.37
N GLU A 78 4.24 -6.95 -14.32
CA GLU A 78 4.13 -5.57 -14.83
C GLU A 78 2.79 -5.26 -15.52
N ASP A 79 2.08 -6.28 -16.03
CA ASP A 79 0.78 -6.07 -16.66
C ASP A 79 -0.33 -5.77 -15.64
N HIS A 80 -0.12 -6.18 -14.38
CA HIS A 80 -1.07 -6.03 -13.28
C HIS A 80 -0.63 -4.99 -12.25
N PHE A 81 0.66 -4.98 -11.90
CA PHE A 81 1.25 -4.06 -10.93
C PHE A 81 2.61 -3.50 -11.38
N PRO A 82 2.58 -2.55 -12.32
CA PRO A 82 3.75 -1.80 -12.77
C PRO A 82 4.31 -0.89 -11.67
N LEU A 83 5.65 -0.77 -11.64
CA LEU A 83 6.37 0.09 -10.69
C LEU A 83 6.58 1.53 -11.20
N ASP A 84 6.70 1.69 -12.51
CA ASP A 84 6.94 2.98 -13.13
C ASP A 84 5.66 3.82 -13.21
N LYS A 85 5.83 5.15 -13.28
CA LYS A 85 4.72 6.07 -13.50
C LYS A 85 4.05 5.79 -14.83
N LEU A 86 2.73 5.64 -14.79
CA LEU A 86 1.93 5.36 -15.97
C LEU A 86 1.03 6.53 -16.33
N ALA A 87 0.98 6.86 -17.61
CA ALA A 87 -0.01 7.76 -18.17
C ALA A 87 -1.33 7.02 -18.46
N TRP A 88 -1.90 6.35 -17.44
CA TRP A 88 -3.22 5.72 -17.58
C TRP A 88 -4.30 6.79 -17.57
N ASP A 89 -4.81 7.14 -18.75
CA ASP A 89 -5.95 8.04 -18.88
C ASP A 89 -7.25 7.33 -18.47
N PRO A 90 -7.96 7.76 -17.41
CA PRO A 90 -9.19 7.12 -16.95
C PRO A 90 -10.34 7.16 -17.98
N ASN A 91 -10.24 8.02 -19.00
CA ASN A 91 -11.22 8.11 -20.09
C ASN A 91 -11.01 7.04 -21.17
N ILE A 92 -9.86 6.34 -21.16
CA ILE A 92 -9.58 5.24 -22.08
C ILE A 92 -10.01 3.92 -21.43
N SER A 93 -10.89 3.17 -22.11
CA SER A 93 -11.47 1.92 -21.56
C SER A 93 -10.42 0.90 -21.11
N ALA A 94 -9.32 0.77 -21.86
CA ALA A 94 -8.22 -0.14 -21.51
C ALA A 94 -7.48 0.31 -20.24
N SER A 95 -7.24 1.61 -20.08
CA SER A 95 -6.63 2.21 -18.88
C SER A 95 -7.57 2.09 -17.67
N ARG A 96 -8.88 2.28 -17.87
CA ARG A 96 -9.89 2.09 -16.83
C ARG A 96 -9.91 0.65 -16.33
N ALA A 97 -9.91 -0.34 -17.23
CA ALA A 97 -9.83 -1.75 -16.85
C ALA A 97 -8.55 -2.11 -16.09
N ARG A 98 -7.44 -1.41 -16.37
CA ARG A 98 -6.19 -1.56 -15.58
C ARG A 98 -6.34 -0.94 -14.18
N LEU A 99 -6.91 0.26 -14.07
CA LEU A 99 -7.18 0.91 -12.78
C LEU A 99 -8.08 0.07 -11.87
N GLU A 100 -9.13 -0.55 -12.42
CA GLU A 100 -10.03 -1.45 -11.68
C GLU A 100 -9.30 -2.67 -11.10
N ARG A 101 -8.27 -3.17 -11.78
CA ARG A 101 -7.42 -4.25 -11.25
C ARG A 101 -6.36 -3.74 -10.28
N TYR A 102 -5.89 -2.51 -10.45
CA TYR A 102 -4.83 -1.92 -9.65
C TYR A 102 -5.27 -1.53 -8.23
N ARG A 103 -6.44 -0.91 -8.09
CA ARG A 103 -7.00 -0.46 -6.81
C ARG A 103 -7.13 -1.56 -5.73
N PRO A 104 -7.69 -2.75 -6.01
CA PRO A 104 -7.77 -3.82 -5.01
C PRO A 104 -6.39 -4.37 -4.63
N LEU A 105 -5.41 -4.31 -5.54
CA LEU A 105 -4.03 -4.71 -5.23
C LEU A 105 -3.39 -3.76 -4.21
N ILE A 106 -3.60 -2.45 -4.31
CA ILE A 106 -3.14 -1.49 -3.29
C ILE A 106 -3.72 -1.82 -1.90
N LEU A 107 -5.04 -2.07 -1.82
CA LEU A 107 -5.68 -2.46 -0.57
C LEU A 107 -5.12 -3.76 0.00
N PHE A 108 -4.87 -4.75 -0.86
CA PHE A 108 -4.19 -5.98 -0.46
C PHE A 108 -2.81 -5.67 0.12
N GLY A 109 -1.99 -4.88 -0.57
CA GLY A 109 -0.63 -4.54 -0.15
C GLY A 109 -0.57 -3.88 1.23
N ILE A 110 -1.45 -2.91 1.48
CA ILE A 110 -1.57 -2.25 2.78
C ILE A 110 -1.90 -3.28 3.87
N ARG A 111 -2.91 -4.13 3.66
CA ARG A 111 -3.33 -5.14 4.64
C ARG A 111 -2.30 -6.26 4.87
N ALA A 112 -1.59 -6.65 3.81
CA ALA A 112 -0.57 -7.70 3.87
C ALA A 112 0.71 -7.23 4.57
N THR A 113 1.07 -5.96 4.39
CA THR A 113 2.29 -5.37 4.98
C THR A 113 2.12 -5.12 6.47
N PHE A 114 0.91 -4.75 6.91
CA PHE A 114 0.63 -4.38 8.29
C PHE A 114 -0.49 -5.26 8.87
N PRO A 115 -0.16 -6.49 9.32
CA PRO A 115 -1.14 -7.39 9.91
C PRO A 115 -1.74 -6.78 11.18
N LYS A 116 -3.05 -6.96 11.35
CA LYS A 116 -3.83 -6.46 12.50
C LYS A 116 -3.28 -6.84 13.88
N ALA A 117 -2.52 -7.93 13.97
CA ALA A 117 -2.02 -8.48 15.23
C ALA A 117 -0.79 -7.75 15.78
N ILE A 118 -0.15 -6.89 14.97
CA ILE A 118 1.10 -6.20 15.33
C ILE A 118 0.79 -4.74 15.65
N ASN A 119 1.20 -4.28 16.84
CA ASN A 119 1.24 -2.85 17.16
C ASN A 119 2.53 -2.27 16.57
N TRP A 120 2.40 -1.66 15.39
CA TRP A 120 3.54 -1.14 14.63
C TRP A 120 4.17 0.07 15.29
N SER A 121 3.40 0.87 16.03
CA SER A 121 3.91 2.01 16.81
C SER A 121 4.94 1.58 17.85
N LYS A 122 4.72 0.43 18.51
CA LYS A 122 5.68 -0.15 19.47
C LYS A 122 6.88 -0.82 18.79
N LEU A 123 6.73 -1.33 17.57
CA LEU A 123 7.82 -1.97 16.85
C LEU A 123 8.89 -0.96 16.40
N ASP A 124 8.47 0.27 16.08
CA ASP A 124 9.41 1.33 15.73
C ASP A 124 10.13 1.91 16.96
N GLU A 125 9.53 1.87 18.15
CA GLU A 125 10.25 2.16 19.42
C GLU A 125 11.40 1.16 19.67
N ILE A 126 11.24 -0.09 19.24
CA ILE A 126 12.26 -1.15 19.39
C ILE A 126 13.38 -1.02 18.33
N LYS A 127 13.12 -0.39 17.18
CA LYS A 127 14.09 -0.30 16.06
C LYS A 127 15.28 0.62 16.32
N GLN A 128 15.44 1.18 17.52
CA GLN A 128 16.63 1.92 17.86
C GLN A 128 17.02 1.80 19.33
N ASP A 129 17.43 0.60 19.76
CA ASP A 129 18.59 0.55 20.66
C ASP A 129 19.86 0.28 19.84
N ARG A 130 20.46 1.37 19.35
CA ARG A 130 21.78 1.34 18.69
C ARG A 130 22.92 1.02 19.69
N LYS A 131 22.61 0.67 20.94
CA LYS A 131 23.58 0.28 21.97
C LYS A 131 23.45 -1.16 22.48
N GLU A 132 22.53 -1.98 21.97
CA GLU A 132 22.51 -3.38 22.39
C GLU A 132 23.41 -4.23 21.48
N ASN A 133 24.47 -4.75 22.10
CA ASN A 133 25.42 -5.67 21.48
C ASN A 133 24.67 -7.00 21.22
N PRO A 134 24.95 -7.75 20.13
CA PRO A 134 24.22 -8.98 19.77
C PRO A 134 24.19 -10.10 20.82
N THR A 135 24.90 -9.93 21.93
CA THR A 135 25.05 -10.91 23.01
C THR A 135 23.88 -10.89 24.01
N ASP A 136 23.12 -9.80 24.12
CA ASP A 136 22.06 -9.68 25.14
C ASP A 136 20.74 -10.37 24.73
N PHE A 137 20.60 -10.84 23.48
CA PHE A 137 19.41 -11.56 23.02
C PHE A 137 19.39 -13.06 23.40
N LEU A 138 20.46 -13.58 24.01
CA LEU A 138 20.60 -15.01 24.31
C LEU A 138 20.61 -15.37 25.81
N ASN A 139 20.27 -14.42 26.70
CA ASN A 139 20.12 -14.71 28.14
C ASN A 139 18.69 -14.44 28.63
#